data_AF-Q4TIK1-F1
#
_entry.id   AF-Q4TIK1-F1
#
_cell.length_a   1.000
_cell.length_b   1.000
_cell.length_c   1.000
_cell.angle_alpha   90.00
_cell.angle_beta   90.00
_cell.angle_gamma   90.00
#
_symmetry.space_group_name_H-M   'P 1'
#
loop_
_entity.id
_entity.type
_entity.pdbx_description
1 polymer ?
#
loop_
_entity_poly.entity_id
_entity_poly.type
_entity_poly.pdbx_seq_one_letter_code
_entity_poly.pdbx_strand_id
1 'polypeptide(L)' 'MLQFSLWHFFRLYGTGPQAFELSKSDFVSPCQRFIDKYAELSSTPELAGDALFEETAKALLKDGITLRRREAPFVSTNTF' A
#
# COMPACT_ATOMS: atom_id res chain seq x y z
N MET A 1 4.94 -4.53 14.35
CA MET A 1 5.21 -5.04 12.99
C MET A 1 4.30 -4.39 11.96
N LEU A 2 2.97 -4.51 12.08
CA LEU A 2 1.99 -3.91 11.15
C LEU A 2 2.11 -2.38 10.96
N GLN A 3 2.41 -1.64 12.02
CA GLN A 3 2.56 -0.17 11.94
C GLN A 3 3.73 0.25 11.02
N PHE A 4 4.81 -0.54 10.97
CA PHE A 4 5.96 -0.26 10.10
C PHE A 4 5.63 -0.54 8.64
N SER A 5 4.91 -1.63 8.35
CA SER A 5 4.44 -1.98 7.01
C SER A 5 3.44 -0.94 6.47
N LEU A 6 2.55 -0.42 7.31
CA LEU A 6 1.62 0.64 6.94
C LEU A 6 2.35 1.97 6.66
N TRP A 7 3.33 2.34 7.49
CA TRP A 7 4.16 3.51 7.21
C TRP A 7 4.93 3.36 5.90
N HIS A 8 5.47 2.17 5.64
CA HIS A 8 6.14 1.85 4.38
C HIS A 8 5.19 1.96 3.18
N PHE A 9 3.96 1.48 3.31
CA PHE A 9 2.90 1.63 2.31
C PHE A 9 2.63 3.11 1.99
N PHE A 10 2.39 3.95 3.00
CA PHE A 10 2.17 5.39 2.78
C PHE A 10 3.39 6.08 2.17
N ARG A 11 4.61 5.62 2.50
CA ARG A 11 5.83 6.17 1.91
C ARG A 11 5.94 5.85 0.42
N LEU A 12 5.58 4.64 0.02
CA LEU A 12 5.66 4.17 -1.38
C LEU A 12 4.48 4.61 -2.24
N TYR A 13 3.25 4.57 -1.72
CA TYR A 13 2.03 4.77 -2.50
C TYR A 13 1.28 6.06 -2.13
N GLY A 14 1.59 6.66 -0.98
CA GLY A 14 0.84 7.80 -0.45
C GLY A 14 -0.61 7.43 -0.14
N THR A 15 -1.49 8.43 -0.20
CA THR A 15 -2.93 8.29 0.05
C THR A 15 -3.68 7.64 -1.12
N GLY A 16 -2.99 7.31 -2.22
CA GLY A 16 -3.60 6.81 -3.44
C GLY A 16 -4.41 7.87 -4.20
N PRO A 17 -4.92 7.54 -5.40
CA PRO A 17 -5.73 8.44 -6.22
C PRO A 17 -7.18 8.59 -5.72
N GLN A 18 -7.63 7.68 -4.85
CA GLN A 18 -9.01 7.63 -4.37
C GLN A 18 -9.13 8.38 -3.04
N ALA A 19 -9.99 9.39 -2.99
CA ALA A 19 -10.28 10.12 -1.77
C ALA A 19 -11.00 9.21 -0.75
N PHE A 20 -10.80 9.48 0.54
CA PHE A 20 -11.54 8.79 1.59
C PHE A 20 -12.99 9.25 1.61
N GLU A 21 -13.93 8.32 1.47
CA GLU A 21 -15.36 8.62 1.63
C GLU A 21 -15.79 8.49 3.10
N LEU A 22 -15.40 9.47 3.92
CA LEU A 22 -15.68 9.47 5.37
C LEU A 22 -17.16 9.57 5.73
N SER A 23 -18.03 9.93 4.78
CA SER A 23 -19.48 9.95 4.97
C SER A 23 -20.10 8.55 5.05
N LYS A 24 -19.40 7.52 4.56
CA LYS A 24 -19.84 6.13 4.62
C LYS A 24 -19.13 5.43 5.78
N SER A 25 -19.89 4.88 6.72
CA SER A 25 -19.35 4.09 7.84
C SER A 25 -18.60 2.85 7.37
N ASP A 26 -18.99 2.30 6.22
CA ASP A 26 -18.49 1.03 5.70
C ASP A 26 -17.39 1.22 4.64
N PHE A 27 -16.84 2.43 4.53
CA PHE A 27 -15.78 2.71 3.57
C PHE A 27 -14.47 2.04 4.02
N VAL A 28 -14.06 1.01 3.28
CA VAL A 28 -12.77 0.35 3.49
C VAL A 28 -11.73 0.98 2.58
N SER A 29 -10.78 1.70 3.19
CA SER A 29 -9.70 2.34 2.45
C SER A 29 -8.72 1.33 1.83
N PRO A 30 -7.97 1.71 0.78
CA PRO A 30 -6.91 0.86 0.23
C PRO A 30 -5.86 0.44 1.26
N CYS A 31 -5.56 1.34 2.23
CA CYS A 31 -4.63 1.07 3.32
C CYS A 31 -5.18 0.01 4.28
N GLN A 32 -6.48 0.07 4.58
CA GLN A 32 -7.12 -0.93 5.44
C GLN A 32 -7.13 -2.29 4.75
N ARG A 33 -7.51 -2.34 3.47
CA ARG A 33 -7.45 -3.58 2.67
C ARG A 33 -6.04 -4.18 2.63
N PHE A 34 -5.01 -3.33 2.56
CA PHE A 34 -3.63 -3.77 2.65
C PHE A 34 -3.32 -4.49 3.97
N ILE A 35 -3.73 -3.91 5.11
CA ILE A 35 -3.49 -4.53 6.42
C ILE A 35 -4.21 -5.87 6.54
N ASP A 36 -5.48 -5.92 6.13
CA ASP A 36 -6.30 -7.13 6.22
C ASP A 36 -5.67 -8.26 5.39
N LYS A 37 -5.24 -7.95 4.16
CA LYS A 37 -4.58 -8.91 3.27
C LYS A 37 -3.18 -9.29 3.74
N TYR A 38 -2.43 -8.34 4.29
CA TYR A 38 -1.11 -8.59 4.87
C TYR A 38 -1.22 -9.54 6.07
N ALA A 39 -2.23 -9.37 6.92
CA ALA A 39 -2.48 -10.24 8.06
C ALA A 39 -2.87 -11.66 7.61
N GLU A 40 -3.73 -11.78 6.60
CA GLU A 40 -4.10 -13.06 5.99
C GLU A 40 -2.85 -13.81 5.48
N LEU A 41 -2.01 -13.14 4.69
CA LEU A 41 -0.79 -13.73 4.12
C LEU A 41 0.33 -13.93 5.16
N SER A 42 0.33 -13.17 6.26
CA SER A 42 1.32 -13.34 7.34
C SER A 42 1.18 -14.66 8.10
N SER A 43 0.06 -15.36 7.93
CA SER A 43 -0.13 -16.70 8.47
C SER A 43 0.68 -17.76 7.71
N THR A 44 1.18 -17.43 6.51
CA THR A 44 2.02 -18.30 5.70
C THR A 44 3.49 -18.12 6.11
N PRO A 45 4.16 -19.16 6.66
CA PRO A 45 5.52 -19.03 7.20
C PRO A 45 6.60 -18.75 6.14
N GLU A 46 6.28 -18.96 4.86
CA GLU A 46 7.19 -18.77 3.72
C GLU A 46 7.26 -17.30 3.26
N LEU A 47 6.29 -16.46 3.63
CA LEU A 47 6.23 -15.05 3.23
C LEU A 47 6.51 -14.16 4.44
N ALA A 48 7.70 -13.54 4.46
CA ALA A 48 8.10 -12.62 5.52
C ALA A 48 8.67 -11.32 4.94
N GLY A 49 8.57 -10.23 5.73
CA GLY A 49 9.17 -8.93 5.42
C GLY A 49 8.75 -8.36 4.06
N ASP A 50 9.72 -8.07 3.21
CA ASP A 50 9.50 -7.44 1.90
C ASP A 50 8.73 -8.35 0.93
N ALA A 51 8.95 -9.67 0.97
CA ALA A 51 8.22 -10.62 0.12
C ALA A 51 6.72 -10.64 0.46
N LEU A 52 6.40 -10.60 1.77
CA LEU A 52 5.02 -10.50 2.24
C LEU A 52 4.37 -9.18 1.81
N PHE A 53 5.12 -8.07 1.87
CA PHE A 53 4.65 -6.78 1.39
C PHE A 53 4.35 -6.78 -0.12
N GLU A 54 5.25 -7.33 -0.94
CA GLU A 54 5.08 -7.42 -2.38
C GLU A 54 3.90 -8.31 -2.79
N GLU A 55 3.76 -9.49 -2.19
CA GLU A 55 2.61 -10.36 -2.48
C GLU A 55 1.30 -9.74 -2.03
N THR A 56 1.28 -9.04 -0.89
CA THR A 56 0.10 -8.27 -0.47
C THR A 56 -0.25 -7.21 -1.51
N ALA A 57 0.73 -6.43 -1.99
CA ALA A 57 0.49 -5.40 -2.99
C ALA A 57 -0.02 -6.00 -4.32
N LYS A 58 0.55 -7.14 -4.76
CA LYS A 58 0.08 -7.87 -5.95
C LYS A 58 -1.35 -8.39 -5.79
N ALA A 59 -1.71 -8.90 -4.60
CA ALA A 59 -3.07 -9.34 -4.31
C ALA A 59 -4.06 -8.17 -4.42
N LEU A 60 -3.75 -7.01 -3.86
CA LEU A 60 -4.59 -5.81 -3.99
C LEU A 60 -4.76 -5.36 -5.45
N LEU A 61 -3.71 -5.44 -6.27
CA LEU A 61 -3.80 -5.13 -7.70
C LEU A 61 -4.72 -6.12 -8.43
N LYS A 62 -4.68 -7.42 -8.09
CA LYS A 62 -5.60 -8.44 -8.62
C LYS A 62 -7.05 -8.18 -8.21
N ASP A 63 -7.27 -7.64 -7.02
CA ASP A 63 -8.58 -7.22 -6.51
C ASP A 63 -9.07 -5.90 -7.14
N GLY A 64 -8.33 -5.33 -8.10
CA GLY A 64 -8.69 -4.12 -8.83
C GLY A 64 -8.35 -2.81 -8.11
N ILE A 65 -7.60 -2.86 -7.01
CA ILE A 65 -7.17 -1.66 -6.28
C ILE A 65 -5.98 -1.04 -7.01
N THR A 66 -6.11 0.23 -7.40
CA THR A 66 -5.02 0.94 -8.07
C THR A 66 -3.98 1.44 -7.06
N LEU A 67 -2.79 0.85 -7.07
CA LEU A 67 -1.64 1.30 -6.29
C LEU A 67 -0.68 2.11 -7.18
N ARG A 68 -0.71 3.44 -7.05
CA ARG A 68 0.23 4.32 -7.75
C ARG A 68 1.43 4.59 -6.86
N ARG A 69 2.62 4.16 -7.26
CA ARG A 69 3.86 4.54 -6.57
C ARG A 69 4.04 6.06 -6.65
N ARG A 70 4.39 6.71 -5.54
CA ARG A 70 4.91 8.09 -5.58
C ARG A 70 6.24 8.01 -6.33
N GLU A 71 6.28 8.63 -7.50
CA GLU A 71 7.56 8.96 -8.11
C GLU A 71 8.29 9.88 -7.13
N ALA A 72 9.57 9.60 -6.87
CA ALA A 72 10.43 10.56 -6.19
C ALA A 72 10.31 11.90 -6.91
N PRO A 73 10.32 13.05 -6.22
CA PRO A 73 10.25 14.34 -6.88
C PRO A 73 11.30 14.34 -8.00
N PHE A 74 10.86 14.56 -9.23
CA PHE A 74 11.73 14.69 -10.38
C PHE A 74 12.71 15.82 -10.06
N VAL A 75 13.93 15.47 -9.66
CA VAL A 75 15.03 16.43 -9.61
C VAL A 75 15.32 16.71 -11.08
N SER A 76 14.69 17.77 -11.60
CA SER A 76 15.23 18.46 -12.76
C SER A 76 16.63 18.91 -12.34
N THR A 77 17.66 18.18 -12.75
CA THR A 77 19.03 18.68 -12.75
C THR A 77 19.07 19.84 -13.75
N ASN A 78 18.67 21.03 -13.31
CA ASN A 78 18.97 22.24 -14.06
C ASN A 78 20.47 22.50 -13.89
N THR A 79 21.21 22.12 -14.93
CA THR A 79 22.54 22.62 -15.24
C THR A 79 22.50 24.15 -15.27
N PHE A 80 23.35 24.78 -14.45
CA PHE A 80 23.81 26.15 -14.63
C PHE A 80 25.34 26.13 -14.62
#